data_AF-A0A949NB99-F1
#
_entry.id   AF-A0A949NB99-F1
#
_cell.length_a   1.000
_cell.length_b   1.000
_cell.length_c   1.000
_cell.angle_alpha   90.00
_cell.angle_beta   90.00
_cell.angle_gamma   90.00
#
_symmetry.space_group_name_H-M   'P 1'
#
loop_
_entity.id
_entity.type
_entity.pdbx_description
1 polymer ?
#
loop_
_entity_poly.entity_id
_entity_poly.type
_entity_poly.pdbx_seq_one_letter_code
_entity_poly.pdbx_strand_id
1 'polypeptide(L)'
;MKPWMYFVIAVFVVMVLLIIYYFIKKKKNGRIPEQDFTSEQDLTPDQNRIPAQDLTSDQNLTPDQNLTPEDEEIIRVLAEGISHHKTEFTGLYELMYQISRGNTRNASGTFGEWCLRVENFEEDSAFSRLFSGRFSGMESGEAKEQIQNAKLIIQGIFESGIKREEAQSLQADKRTVFSYVTLDDTAVVPGQLYKIYRPCWSDGALILEKGILRFPQQDSNDTDSSKE
;
A
#
# COMPACT_ATOMS: atom_id res chain seq x y z
N MET A 1 10.51 58.73 -9.99
CA MET A 1 9.85 57.44 -10.31
C MET A 1 8.35 57.64 -10.26
N LYS A 2 7.56 57.07 -11.18
CA LYS A 2 6.11 57.25 -11.21
C LYS A 2 5.48 56.54 -9.99
N PRO A 3 4.44 57.08 -9.34
CA PRO A 3 3.80 56.48 -8.15
C PRO A 3 3.33 55.04 -8.40
N TRP A 4 2.89 54.73 -9.62
CA TRP A 4 2.52 53.37 -10.02
C TRP A 4 3.69 52.37 -9.97
N MET A 5 4.92 52.81 -10.17
CA MET A 5 6.10 51.94 -10.13
C MET A 5 6.45 51.51 -8.70
N TYR A 6 6.20 52.38 -7.69
CA TYR A 6 6.36 52.00 -6.29
C TYR A 6 5.32 50.97 -5.85
N PHE A 7 4.11 51.06 -6.39
CA PHE A 7 3.07 50.07 -6.13
C PHE A 7 3.45 48.68 -6.68
N VAL A 8 3.95 48.63 -7.92
CA VAL A 8 4.42 47.37 -8.53
C VAL A 8 5.59 46.77 -7.74
N ILE A 9 6.57 47.59 -7.34
CA ILE A 9 7.71 47.13 -6.52
C ILE A 9 7.22 46.61 -5.16
N ALA A 10 6.28 47.31 -4.50
CA ALA A 10 5.73 46.88 -3.22
C ALA A 10 5.01 45.53 -3.32
N VAL A 11 4.19 45.32 -4.36
CA VAL A 11 3.53 44.03 -4.60
C VAL A 11 4.54 42.92 -4.84
N PHE A 12 5.60 43.19 -5.62
CA PHE A 12 6.63 42.21 -5.90
C PHE A 12 7.41 41.81 -4.64
N VAL A 13 7.74 42.79 -3.78
CA VAL A 13 8.41 42.55 -2.49
C VAL A 13 7.53 41.70 -1.57
N VAL A 14 6.23 41.99 -1.49
CA VAL A 14 5.28 41.19 -0.68
C VAL A 14 5.17 39.76 -1.22
N MET A 15 5.08 39.57 -2.55
CA MET A 15 5.07 38.26 -3.19
C MET A 15 6.33 37.45 -2.85
N VAL A 16 7.51 38.07 -2.96
CA VAL A 16 8.79 37.42 -2.62
C VAL A 16 8.86 37.08 -1.14
N LEU A 17 8.39 37.95 -0.26
CA LEU A 17 8.31 37.67 1.19
C LEU A 17 7.35 36.51 1.50
N LEU A 18 6.22 36.39 0.80
CA LEU A 18 5.29 35.27 0.95
C LEU A 18 5.89 33.96 0.46
N ILE A 19 6.63 33.97 -0.66
CA ILE A 19 7.35 32.80 -1.18
C ILE A 19 8.42 32.36 -0.18
N ILE A 20 9.24 33.29 0.32
CA ILE A 20 10.27 33.01 1.34
C ILE A 20 9.62 32.47 2.61
N TYR A 21 8.52 33.08 3.08
CA TYR A 21 7.76 32.60 4.22
C TYR A 21 7.25 31.17 4.01
N TYR A 22 6.70 30.87 2.84
CA TYR A 22 6.22 29.53 2.48
C TYR A 22 7.35 28.50 2.49
N PHE A 23 8.52 28.82 1.93
CA PHE A 23 9.69 27.95 1.97
C PHE A 23 10.24 27.75 3.39
N ILE A 24 10.29 28.79 4.22
CA ILE A 24 10.71 28.68 5.62
C ILE A 24 9.72 27.83 6.42
N LYS A 25 8.40 28.01 6.21
CA LYS A 25 7.36 27.21 6.86
C LYS A 25 7.45 25.73 6.46
N LYS A 26 7.61 25.44 5.16
CA LYS A 26 7.84 24.08 4.64
C LYS A 26 9.12 23.46 5.24
N LYS A 27 10.21 24.23 5.34
CA LYS A 27 11.49 23.75 5.90
C LYS A 27 11.47 23.56 7.42
N LYS A 28 10.65 24.30 8.16
CA LYS A 28 10.46 24.12 9.62
C LYS A 28 9.68 22.84 9.95
N ASN A 29 8.76 22.42 9.08
CA ASN A 29 8.08 21.13 9.21
C ASN A 29 8.92 19.93 8.74
N GLY A 30 10.09 20.16 8.14
CA GLY A 30 11.00 19.13 7.62
C GLY A 30 12.39 19.13 8.27
N ARG A 31 12.53 19.52 9.54
CA ARG A 31 13.82 19.51 10.25
C ARG A 31 13.74 18.90 11.65
N ILE A 32 14.25 17.68 11.76
CA ILE A 32 14.93 17.11 12.93
C ILE A 32 16.29 16.58 12.37
N PRO A 33 17.40 16.69 13.12
CA PRO A 33 18.69 17.16 12.60
C PRO A 33 19.47 16.11 11.79
N GLU A 34 20.35 16.62 10.92
CA GLU A 34 21.53 15.90 10.45
C GLU A 34 22.24 15.27 11.66
N GLN A 35 22.23 13.94 11.72
CA GLN A 35 23.25 13.21 12.47
C GLN A 35 24.27 12.72 11.45
N ASP A 36 25.49 13.22 11.64
CA ASP A 36 26.70 12.87 10.92
C ASP A 36 26.84 11.36 10.74
N PHE A 37 27.05 10.96 9.48
CA PHE A 37 27.67 9.69 9.16
C PHE A 37 29.16 9.78 9.50
N THR A 38 29.57 9.15 10.60
CA THR A 38 30.93 8.62 10.74
C THR A 38 30.87 7.17 11.12
N SER A 39 31.50 6.37 10.27
CA SER A 39 31.70 4.93 10.32
C SER A 39 32.23 4.44 11.65
N GLU A 40 31.76 3.28 12.10
CA GLU A 40 32.65 2.21 12.56
C GLU A 40 31.94 0.85 12.45
N GLN A 41 32.66 -0.09 11.86
CA GLN A 41 32.31 -1.51 11.79
C GLN A 41 32.24 -2.07 13.21
N ASP A 42 31.20 -2.86 13.50
CA ASP A 42 31.47 -4.13 14.18
C ASP A 42 30.43 -5.19 13.83
N LEU A 43 30.95 -6.35 13.46
CA LEU A 43 30.25 -7.57 13.16
C LEU A 43 29.80 -8.22 14.47
N THR A 44 28.53 -8.60 14.59
CA THR A 44 28.13 -9.83 15.29
C THR A 44 26.72 -10.28 14.84
N PRO A 45 26.46 -11.60 14.72
CA PRO A 45 25.22 -12.12 14.18
C PRO A 45 24.21 -12.32 15.30
N ASP A 46 23.18 -11.49 15.38
CA ASP A 46 22.12 -11.72 16.36
C ASP A 46 21.03 -12.61 15.75
N GLN A 47 21.09 -13.89 16.15
CA GLN A 47 20.01 -14.85 16.01
C GLN A 47 18.79 -14.31 16.78
N ASN A 48 17.82 -13.73 16.07
CA ASN A 48 16.45 -13.69 16.57
C ASN A 48 15.52 -14.41 15.60
N ARG A 49 15.24 -15.66 15.97
CA ARG A 49 14.07 -16.43 15.56
C ARG A 49 12.82 -15.57 15.78
N ILE A 50 12.15 -15.17 14.71
CA ILE A 50 10.72 -14.87 14.79
C ILE A 50 10.02 -16.20 14.50
N PRO A 51 9.23 -16.75 15.44
CA PRO A 51 8.34 -17.85 15.12
C PRO A 51 7.29 -17.31 14.14
N ALA A 52 7.12 -18.01 13.02
CA ALA A 52 5.94 -17.86 12.19
C ALA A 52 4.71 -18.16 13.05
N GLN A 53 4.11 -17.12 13.64
CA GLN A 53 2.79 -17.25 14.24
C GLN A 53 1.77 -17.32 13.11
N ASP A 54 1.14 -18.49 13.05
CA ASP A 54 -0.13 -18.79 12.41
C ASP A 54 -1.03 -17.55 12.23
N LEU A 55 -1.11 -17.08 10.99
CA LEU A 55 -2.24 -16.28 10.52
C LEU A 55 -3.42 -17.24 10.36
N THR A 56 -4.10 -17.53 11.46
CA THR A 56 -5.32 -18.32 11.48
C THR A 56 -6.46 -17.53 10.83
N SER A 57 -7.01 -18.14 9.78
CA SER A 57 -8.33 -17.95 9.13
C SER A 57 -8.89 -16.54 8.90
N ASP A 58 -8.98 -16.20 7.60
CA ASP A 58 -10.26 -16.06 6.88
C ASP A 58 -11.45 -15.63 7.75
N GLN A 59 -11.45 -14.36 8.12
CA GLN A 59 -12.70 -13.63 8.15
C GLN A 59 -12.73 -12.81 6.88
N ASN A 60 -13.47 -13.34 5.90
CA ASN A 60 -14.29 -12.55 4.99
C ASN A 60 -14.67 -11.25 5.70
N LEU A 61 -14.53 -10.11 5.01
CA LEU A 61 -15.18 -8.87 5.43
C LEU A 61 -16.69 -9.12 5.38
N THR A 62 -17.23 -9.83 6.37
CA THR A 62 -18.65 -9.78 6.67
C THR A 62 -18.93 -8.34 7.08
N PRO A 63 -19.98 -7.71 6.52
CA PRO A 63 -20.39 -6.36 6.86
C PRO A 63 -20.98 -6.35 8.27
N ASP A 64 -20.12 -6.44 9.26
CA ASP A 64 -20.46 -6.33 10.69
C ASP A 64 -19.72 -5.14 11.32
N GLN A 65 -19.27 -4.20 10.47
CA GLN A 65 -18.94 -2.85 10.91
C GLN A 65 -20.24 -2.05 10.84
N ASN A 66 -20.59 -1.40 11.94
CA ASN A 66 -21.59 -0.32 11.92
C ASN A 66 -21.04 0.81 11.05
N LEU A 67 -21.14 0.66 9.72
CA LEU A 67 -20.78 1.70 8.77
C LEU A 67 -21.71 2.88 9.01
N THR A 68 -21.14 4.07 9.10
CA THR A 68 -21.94 5.28 9.09
C THR A 68 -22.41 5.56 7.66
N PRO A 69 -23.50 6.32 7.46
CA PRO A 69 -23.88 6.78 6.12
C PRO A 69 -22.78 7.55 5.41
N GLU A 70 -21.88 8.19 6.16
CA GLU A 70 -20.68 8.84 5.62
C GLU A 70 -19.69 7.81 5.09
N ASP A 71 -19.43 6.72 5.83
CA ASP A 71 -18.56 5.63 5.36
C ASP A 71 -19.11 4.96 4.09
N GLU A 72 -20.43 4.74 4.01
CA GLU A 72 -21.07 4.17 2.82
C GLU A 72 -20.87 5.05 1.58
N GLU A 73 -21.03 6.37 1.71
CA GLU A 73 -20.80 7.31 0.60
C GLU A 73 -19.31 7.37 0.23
N ILE A 74 -18.40 7.33 1.22
CA ILE A 74 -16.96 7.26 0.98
C ILE A 74 -16.62 6.00 0.17
N ILE A 75 -17.13 4.85 0.59
CA ILE A 75 -16.89 3.56 -0.08
C ILE A 75 -17.45 3.61 -1.51
N ARG A 76 -18.64 4.17 -1.73
CA ARG A 76 -19.25 4.30 -3.05
C ARG A 76 -18.37 5.12 -4.00
N VAL A 77 -17.88 6.28 -3.55
CA VAL A 77 -17.00 7.15 -4.34
C VAL A 77 -15.65 6.48 -4.60
N LEU A 78 -15.10 5.77 -3.61
CA LEU A 78 -13.89 4.96 -3.75
C LEU A 78 -14.07 3.87 -4.81
N ALA A 79 -15.17 3.12 -4.76
CA ALA A 79 -15.45 2.04 -5.70
C ALA A 79 -15.56 2.55 -7.14
N GLU A 80 -16.25 3.67 -7.35
CA GLU A 80 -16.39 4.31 -8.66
C GLU A 80 -15.03 4.73 -9.23
N GLY A 81 -14.25 5.50 -8.45
CA GLY A 81 -12.94 5.99 -8.89
C GLY A 81 -11.90 4.89 -9.06
N ILE A 82 -11.84 3.91 -8.16
CA ILE A 82 -10.95 2.76 -8.29
C ILE A 82 -11.33 1.92 -9.51
N SER A 83 -12.63 1.77 -9.82
CA SER A 83 -13.04 1.09 -11.04
C SER A 83 -12.60 1.85 -12.30
N HIS A 84 -12.57 3.18 -12.28
CA HIS A 84 -12.09 3.97 -13.41
C HIS A 84 -10.56 3.91 -13.58
N HIS A 85 -9.81 3.89 -12.47
CA HIS A 85 -8.34 4.01 -12.46
C HIS A 85 -7.60 2.76 -11.98
N LYS A 86 -8.20 1.57 -12.02
CA LYS A 86 -7.64 0.35 -11.40
C LYS A 86 -6.20 0.02 -11.80
N THR A 87 -5.81 0.27 -13.05
CA THR A 87 -4.43 0.00 -13.48
C THR A 87 -3.41 0.92 -12.84
N GLU A 88 -3.80 2.12 -12.45
CA GLU A 88 -2.93 3.10 -11.80
C GLU A 88 -2.47 2.59 -10.43
N PHE A 89 -3.23 1.75 -9.73
CA PHE A 89 -2.86 1.25 -8.39
C PHE A 89 -2.13 -0.11 -8.40
N THR A 90 -1.71 -0.58 -9.58
CA THR A 90 -0.93 -1.82 -9.76
C THR A 90 0.26 -1.88 -8.79
N GLY A 91 0.40 -3.00 -8.10
CA GLY A 91 1.48 -3.25 -7.12
C GLY A 91 1.23 -2.72 -5.71
N LEU A 92 0.07 -2.12 -5.44
CA LEU A 92 -0.26 -1.57 -4.12
C LEU A 92 -1.49 -2.22 -3.47
N TYR A 93 -2.18 -3.13 -4.16
CA TYR A 93 -3.43 -3.73 -3.69
C TYR A 93 -3.18 -4.62 -2.49
N GLU A 94 -2.21 -5.55 -2.59
CA GLU A 94 -1.90 -6.46 -1.49
C GLU A 94 -1.33 -5.72 -0.28
N LEU A 95 -0.55 -4.66 -0.51
CA LEU A 95 -0.03 -3.82 0.58
C LEU A 95 -1.17 -3.10 1.32
N MET A 96 -2.09 -2.49 0.58
CA MET A 96 -3.28 -1.86 1.17
C MET A 96 -4.12 -2.86 1.96
N TYR A 97 -4.27 -4.08 1.43
CA TYR A 97 -4.97 -5.16 2.13
C TYR A 97 -4.28 -5.52 3.44
N GLN A 98 -2.97 -5.74 3.42
CA GLN A 98 -2.19 -6.05 4.63
C GLN A 98 -2.31 -4.95 5.70
N ILE A 99 -2.31 -3.68 5.31
CA ILE A 99 -2.53 -2.55 6.23
C ILE A 99 -3.92 -2.62 6.84
N SER A 100 -4.96 -2.91 6.05
CA SER A 100 -6.33 -3.06 6.57
C SER A 100 -6.47 -4.20 7.59
N ARG A 101 -5.58 -5.20 7.51
CA ARG A 101 -5.46 -6.33 8.45
C ARG A 101 -4.55 -6.05 9.65
N GLY A 102 -3.96 -4.87 9.74
CA GLY A 102 -3.14 -4.44 10.88
C GLY A 102 -1.63 -4.44 10.65
N ASN A 103 -1.15 -4.87 9.49
CA ASN A 103 0.28 -4.79 9.16
C ASN A 103 0.63 -3.39 8.64
N THR A 104 0.98 -2.49 9.55
CA THR A 104 1.26 -1.08 9.22
C THR A 104 2.72 -0.80 8.87
N ARG A 105 3.58 -1.81 8.78
CA ARG A 105 5.03 -1.62 8.50
C ARG A 105 5.29 -0.78 7.25
N ASN A 106 4.48 -0.98 6.22
CA ASN A 106 4.59 -0.29 4.93
C ASN A 106 3.50 0.78 4.74
N ALA A 107 2.73 1.12 5.78
CA ALA A 107 1.58 2.00 5.64
C ALA A 107 1.96 3.37 5.10
N SER A 108 3.01 3.99 5.67
CA SER A 108 3.45 5.33 5.27
C SER A 108 3.75 5.43 3.78
N GLY A 109 4.61 4.54 3.27
CA GLY A 109 4.96 4.50 1.85
C GLY A 109 3.79 4.11 0.95
N THR A 110 2.92 3.21 1.40
CA THR A 110 1.76 2.77 0.59
C THR A 110 0.74 3.90 0.44
N PHE A 111 0.37 4.59 1.52
CA PHE A 111 -0.54 5.74 1.45
C PHE A 111 0.08 6.88 0.64
N GLY A 112 1.37 7.18 0.85
CA GLY A 112 2.06 8.20 0.08
C GLY A 112 2.02 7.92 -1.43
N GLU A 113 2.29 6.68 -1.83
CA GLU A 113 2.24 6.28 -3.24
C GLU A 113 0.81 6.35 -3.81
N TRP A 114 -0.20 5.88 -3.05
CA TRP A 114 -1.60 6.03 -3.48
C TRP A 114 -1.97 7.51 -3.70
N CYS A 115 -1.65 8.38 -2.74
CA CYS A 115 -1.91 9.82 -2.87
C CYS A 115 -1.21 10.43 -4.09
N LEU A 116 0.08 10.13 -4.30
CA LEU A 116 0.84 10.62 -5.45
C LEU A 116 0.21 10.18 -6.78
N ARG A 117 -0.32 8.97 -6.86
CA ARG A 117 -0.97 8.49 -8.08
C ARG A 117 -2.30 9.21 -8.34
N VAL A 118 -3.12 9.40 -7.31
CA VAL A 118 -4.38 10.16 -7.45
C VAL A 118 -4.12 11.62 -7.81
N GLU A 119 -3.10 12.25 -7.24
CA GLU A 119 -2.71 13.63 -7.57
C GLU A 119 -2.30 13.82 -9.04
N ASN A 120 -1.85 12.75 -9.70
CA ASN A 120 -1.46 12.77 -11.10
C ASN A 120 -2.63 12.52 -12.07
N PHE A 121 -3.84 12.28 -11.58
CA PHE A 121 -5.00 12.15 -12.46
C PHE A 121 -5.30 13.49 -13.13
N GLU A 122 -5.51 13.48 -14.45
CA GLU A 122 -5.77 14.70 -15.23
C GLU A 122 -7.12 15.33 -14.87
N GLU A 123 -8.04 14.56 -14.29
CA GLU A 123 -9.40 14.96 -13.97
C GLU A 123 -9.61 15.28 -12.47
N ASP A 124 -10.30 16.39 -12.22
CA ASP A 124 -10.86 16.71 -10.90
C ASP A 124 -12.18 15.97 -10.71
N SER A 125 -12.11 14.74 -10.19
CA SER A 125 -13.26 13.89 -9.93
C SER A 125 -13.69 13.93 -8.46
N ALA A 126 -14.91 13.44 -8.17
CA ALA A 126 -15.35 13.24 -6.79
C ALA A 126 -14.39 12.32 -6.02
N PHE A 127 -13.82 11.33 -6.71
CA PHE A 127 -12.80 10.45 -6.17
C PHE A 127 -11.53 11.22 -5.79
N SER A 128 -10.95 12.01 -6.70
CA SER A 128 -9.72 12.76 -6.42
C SER A 128 -9.89 13.72 -5.25
N ARG A 129 -11.01 14.47 -5.21
CA ARG A 129 -11.30 15.39 -4.09
C ARG A 129 -11.50 14.67 -2.77
N LEU A 130 -12.24 13.56 -2.76
CA LEU A 130 -12.43 12.75 -1.57
C LEU A 130 -11.10 12.19 -1.10
N PHE A 131 -10.28 11.66 -2.03
CA PHE A 131 -9.04 11.01 -1.69
C PHE A 131 -8.03 11.99 -1.10
N SER A 132 -7.82 13.14 -1.76
CA SER A 132 -7.00 14.22 -1.24
C SER A 132 -7.56 14.79 0.07
N GLY A 133 -8.88 14.93 0.21
CA GLY A 133 -9.47 15.48 1.44
C GLY A 133 -9.37 14.55 2.66
N ARG A 134 -9.54 13.24 2.46
CA ARG A 134 -9.62 12.26 3.54
C ARG A 134 -8.31 11.55 3.83
N PHE A 135 -7.52 11.24 2.81
CA PHE A 135 -6.35 10.38 2.93
C PHE A 135 -5.01 11.13 2.78
N SER A 136 -5.02 12.43 2.47
CA SER A 136 -3.78 13.22 2.52
C SER A 136 -3.21 13.25 3.94
N GLY A 137 -1.90 13.12 4.09
CA GLY A 137 -1.24 13.14 5.40
C GLY A 137 -1.24 11.80 6.13
N MET A 138 -1.90 10.76 5.58
CA MET A 138 -1.94 9.43 6.18
C MET A 138 -0.58 8.77 6.29
N GLU A 139 0.40 9.22 5.50
CA GLU A 139 1.79 8.79 5.62
C GLU A 139 2.41 9.09 6.98
N SER A 140 1.87 10.10 7.68
CA SER A 140 2.27 10.52 9.03
C SER A 140 1.22 10.19 10.09
N GLY A 141 0.15 9.47 9.71
CA GLY A 141 -0.96 9.14 10.61
C GLY A 141 -0.65 8.03 11.60
N GLU A 142 -1.45 7.95 12.66
CA GLU A 142 -1.35 6.89 13.66
C GLU A 142 -1.80 5.53 13.10
N ALA A 143 -1.20 4.44 13.59
CA ALA A 143 -1.46 3.09 13.08
C ALA A 143 -2.96 2.73 13.08
N LYS A 144 -3.70 3.13 14.11
CA LYS A 144 -5.14 2.87 14.21
C LYS A 144 -5.93 3.53 13.09
N GLU A 145 -5.61 4.79 12.78
CA GLU A 145 -6.26 5.56 11.73
C GLU A 145 -5.89 5.01 10.35
N GLN A 146 -4.63 4.64 10.15
CA GLN A 146 -4.15 3.97 8.93
C GLN A 146 -4.92 2.68 8.66
N ILE A 147 -5.11 1.84 9.68
CA ILE A 147 -5.89 0.60 9.55
C ILE A 147 -7.34 0.90 9.19
N GLN A 148 -7.97 1.88 9.85
CA GLN A 148 -9.37 2.26 9.57
C GLN A 148 -9.55 2.78 8.14
N ASN A 149 -8.68 3.68 7.69
CA ASN A 149 -8.74 4.21 6.33
C ASN A 149 -8.40 3.14 5.28
N ALA A 150 -7.44 2.25 5.55
CA ALA A 150 -7.16 1.12 4.67
C ALA A 150 -8.36 0.17 4.53
N LYS A 151 -9.15 -0.02 5.60
CA LYS A 151 -10.40 -0.81 5.52
C LYS A 151 -11.43 -0.17 4.58
N LEU A 152 -11.60 1.16 4.63
CA LEU A 152 -12.48 1.87 3.69
C LEU A 152 -12.01 1.70 2.24
N ILE A 153 -10.71 1.87 1.99
CA ILE A 153 -10.13 1.69 0.65
C ILE A 153 -10.33 0.25 0.16
N ILE A 154 -10.06 -0.75 1.01
CA ILE A 154 -10.23 -2.16 0.64
C ILE A 154 -11.68 -2.53 0.38
N GLN A 155 -12.61 -2.00 1.16
CA GLN A 155 -14.04 -2.16 0.88
C GLN A 155 -14.40 -1.54 -0.48
N GLY A 156 -13.91 -0.33 -0.79
CA GLY A 156 -14.09 0.30 -2.10
C GLY A 156 -13.46 -0.51 -3.25
N ILE A 157 -12.29 -1.12 -3.04
CA ILE A 157 -11.66 -2.03 -4.02
C ILE A 157 -12.59 -3.20 -4.32
N PHE A 158 -13.14 -3.88 -3.31
CA PHE A 158 -14.04 -5.01 -3.54
C PHE A 158 -15.35 -4.58 -4.20
N GLU A 159 -15.93 -3.44 -3.81
CA GLU A 159 -17.15 -2.91 -4.43
C GLU A 159 -16.94 -2.43 -5.87
N SER A 160 -15.70 -2.10 -6.26
CA SER A 160 -15.35 -1.82 -7.66
C SER A 160 -15.37 -3.05 -8.58
N GLY A 161 -15.52 -4.25 -8.01
CA GLY A 161 -15.52 -5.54 -8.71
C GLY A 161 -14.16 -6.24 -8.75
N ILE A 162 -13.10 -5.61 -8.24
CA ILE A 162 -11.77 -6.19 -8.12
C ILE A 162 -11.80 -7.33 -7.10
N LYS A 163 -11.13 -8.43 -7.44
CA LYS A 163 -11.05 -9.64 -6.62
C LYS A 163 -9.63 -9.94 -6.22
N ARG A 164 -9.50 -10.45 -5.01
CA ARG A 164 -8.30 -11.06 -4.45
C ARG A 164 -8.45 -12.58 -4.46
N GLU A 165 -7.42 -13.31 -4.85
CA GLU A 165 -7.44 -14.77 -4.69
C GLU A 165 -7.39 -15.15 -3.20
N GLU A 166 -8.21 -16.11 -2.79
CA GLU A 166 -8.30 -16.55 -1.39
C GLU A 166 -7.68 -17.93 -1.16
N ALA A 167 -7.36 -18.66 -2.24
CA ALA A 167 -6.65 -19.92 -2.12
C ALA A 167 -5.30 -19.76 -1.39
N GLN A 168 -4.98 -20.71 -0.51
CA GLN A 168 -3.69 -20.78 0.17
C GLN A 168 -2.63 -21.58 -0.61
N SER A 169 -3.09 -22.42 -1.53
CA SER A 169 -2.26 -23.23 -2.42
C SER A 169 -2.97 -23.42 -3.75
N LEU A 170 -2.19 -23.69 -4.79
CA LEU A 170 -2.72 -24.03 -6.11
C LEU A 170 -1.85 -25.09 -6.76
N GLN A 171 -2.48 -25.95 -7.58
CA GLN A 171 -1.76 -26.77 -8.53
C GLN A 171 -1.60 -25.97 -9.81
N ALA A 172 -0.36 -25.69 -10.20
CA ALA A 172 -0.08 -24.84 -11.35
C ALA A 172 -0.52 -25.50 -12.66
N ASP A 173 -1.03 -24.69 -13.57
CA ASP A 173 -1.31 -25.05 -14.95
C ASP A 173 -0.53 -24.12 -15.90
N LYS A 174 -0.77 -24.27 -17.22
CA LYS A 174 -0.09 -23.44 -18.23
C LYS A 174 -0.45 -21.95 -18.15
N ARG A 175 -1.56 -21.60 -17.50
CA ARG A 175 -2.06 -20.21 -17.37
C ARG A 175 -1.62 -19.56 -16.06
N THR A 176 -1.18 -20.33 -15.07
CA THR A 176 -0.72 -19.80 -13.78
C THR A 176 0.35 -18.70 -13.91
N VAL A 177 1.24 -18.79 -14.91
CA VAL A 177 2.29 -17.78 -15.19
C VAL A 177 1.75 -16.36 -15.50
N PHE A 178 0.49 -16.26 -15.95
CA PHE A 178 -0.14 -14.96 -16.20
C PHE A 178 -0.52 -14.25 -14.90
N SER A 179 -0.92 -15.01 -13.88
CA SER A 179 -1.39 -14.46 -12.59
C SER A 179 -0.34 -14.50 -11.49
N TYR A 180 0.72 -15.30 -11.66
CA TYR A 180 1.70 -15.56 -10.62
C TYR A 180 3.14 -15.58 -11.13
N VAL A 181 4.05 -15.22 -10.22
CA VAL A 181 5.50 -15.46 -10.32
C VAL A 181 5.95 -16.28 -9.11
N THR A 182 7.10 -16.94 -9.18
CA THR A 182 7.68 -17.59 -7.99
C THR A 182 8.54 -16.60 -7.22
N LEU A 183 8.67 -16.81 -5.91
CA LEU A 183 9.45 -15.94 -5.01
C LEU A 183 10.94 -15.91 -5.34
N ASP A 184 11.45 -16.96 -5.98
CA ASP A 184 12.84 -17.14 -6.39
C ASP A 184 13.07 -16.80 -7.88
N ASP A 185 12.08 -16.19 -8.55
CA ASP A 185 12.09 -15.85 -9.98
C ASP A 185 12.35 -17.03 -10.93
N THR A 186 12.12 -18.26 -10.46
CA THR A 186 12.12 -19.46 -11.30
C THR A 186 10.83 -19.60 -12.13
N ALA A 187 10.88 -20.46 -13.15
CA ALA A 187 9.71 -20.71 -13.98
C ALA A 187 8.63 -21.49 -13.21
N VAL A 188 7.37 -21.07 -13.35
CA VAL A 188 6.21 -21.82 -12.84
C VAL A 188 6.07 -23.12 -13.63
N VAL A 189 6.09 -24.27 -12.94
CA VAL A 189 6.03 -25.60 -13.56
C VAL A 189 4.60 -26.15 -13.55
N PRO A 190 3.97 -26.44 -14.71
CA PRO A 190 2.64 -27.05 -14.73
C PRO A 190 2.60 -28.41 -14.03
N GLY A 191 1.54 -28.65 -13.25
CA GLY A 191 1.35 -29.84 -12.41
C GLY A 191 1.96 -29.72 -11.01
N GLN A 192 2.87 -28.77 -10.78
CA GLN A 192 3.50 -28.53 -9.47
C GLN A 192 2.51 -27.89 -8.50
N LEU A 193 2.48 -28.39 -7.27
CA LEU A 193 1.76 -27.75 -6.16
C LEU A 193 2.62 -26.62 -5.58
N TYR A 194 2.05 -25.42 -5.48
CA TYR A 194 2.67 -24.28 -4.84
C TYR A 194 1.83 -23.80 -3.66
N LYS A 195 2.51 -23.23 -2.65
CA LYS A 195 1.86 -22.40 -1.64
C LYS A 195 1.81 -20.95 -2.15
N ILE A 196 0.67 -20.32 -2.01
CA ILE A 196 0.49 -18.90 -2.36
C ILE A 196 1.10 -18.08 -1.22
N TYR A 197 2.18 -17.37 -1.52
CA TYR A 197 2.84 -16.47 -0.58
C TYR A 197 2.19 -15.08 -0.58
N ARG A 198 1.84 -14.57 -1.76
CA ARG A 198 0.99 -13.39 -1.93
C ARG A 198 -0.11 -13.69 -2.95
N PRO A 199 -1.37 -13.38 -2.67
CA PRO A 199 -2.43 -13.58 -3.64
C PRO A 199 -2.34 -12.66 -4.85
N CYS A 200 -2.94 -13.10 -5.95
CA CYS A 200 -3.11 -12.24 -7.11
C CYS A 200 -4.36 -11.35 -6.93
N TRP A 201 -4.33 -10.20 -7.58
CA TRP A 201 -5.45 -9.27 -7.67
C TRP A 201 -5.85 -9.09 -9.12
N SER A 202 -7.16 -9.14 -9.39
CA SER A 202 -7.69 -9.14 -10.75
C SER A 202 -9.05 -8.47 -10.85
N ASP A 203 -9.37 -8.01 -12.06
CA ASP A 203 -10.73 -7.65 -12.46
C ASP A 203 -11.08 -8.40 -13.74
N GLY A 204 -11.95 -9.41 -13.61
CA GLY A 204 -12.23 -10.36 -14.68
C GLY A 204 -10.95 -11.06 -15.17
N ALA A 205 -10.57 -10.81 -16.42
CA ALA A 205 -9.34 -11.36 -17.02
C ALA A 205 -8.12 -10.46 -16.87
N LEU A 206 -8.29 -9.21 -16.41
CA LEU A 206 -7.20 -8.26 -16.20
C LEU A 206 -6.50 -8.58 -14.87
N ILE A 207 -5.21 -8.87 -14.93
CA ILE A 207 -4.37 -9.03 -13.73
C ILE A 207 -3.85 -7.65 -13.34
N LEU A 208 -4.26 -7.17 -12.17
CA LEU A 208 -3.85 -5.88 -11.59
C LEU A 208 -2.60 -6.03 -10.73
N GLU A 209 -2.45 -7.15 -10.03
CA GLU A 209 -1.24 -7.45 -9.27
C GLU A 209 -0.99 -8.95 -9.32
N LYS A 210 0.20 -9.35 -9.80
CA LYS A 210 0.57 -10.77 -9.81
C LYS A 210 0.78 -11.25 -8.39
N GLY A 211 0.28 -12.45 -8.12
CA GLY A 211 0.59 -13.16 -6.89
C GLY A 211 2.01 -13.72 -6.89
N ILE A 212 2.47 -14.12 -5.71
CA ILE A 212 3.79 -14.73 -5.51
C ILE A 212 3.59 -16.15 -4.98
N LEU A 213 4.24 -17.11 -5.61
CA LEU A 213 4.25 -18.52 -5.25
C LEU A 213 5.55 -18.88 -4.54
N ARG A 214 5.47 -19.86 -3.64
CA ARG A 214 6.65 -20.53 -3.07
C ARG A 214 6.44 -22.04 -3.09
N PHE A 215 7.54 -22.78 -3.17
CA PHE A 215 7.47 -24.23 -3.01
C PHE A 215 6.92 -24.58 -1.62
N PRO A 216 6.13 -25.66 -1.49
CA PRO A 216 5.80 -26.22 -0.19
C PRO A 216 7.13 -26.54 0.52
N GLN A 217 7.40 -25.93 1.67
CA GLN A 217 8.53 -26.39 2.48
C GLN A 217 8.25 -27.84 2.86
N GLN A 218 9.21 -28.72 2.59
CA GLN A 218 9.19 -30.07 3.10
C GLN A 218 9.46 -29.94 4.60
N ASP A 219 8.44 -30.14 5.43
CA ASP A 219 8.63 -30.16 6.88
C ASP A 219 9.69 -31.23 7.19
N SER A 220 10.91 -30.80 7.48
CA SER A 220 11.98 -31.67 7.94
C SER A 220 11.66 -32.08 9.38
N ASN A 221 10.69 -32.97 9.54
CA ASN A 221 10.63 -33.85 10.71
C ASN A 221 11.70 -34.93 10.51
N ASP A 222 12.96 -34.54 10.57
CA ASP A 222 14.03 -35.47 10.91
C ASP A 222 13.82 -35.82 12.38
N THR A 223 13.08 -36.90 12.56
CA THR A 223 13.02 -37.64 13.81
C THR A 223 14.44 -38.12 14.06
N ASP A 224 15.10 -37.53 15.05
CA ASP A 224 16.39 -37.96 15.56
C ASP A 224 16.25 -39.38 16.14
N SER A 225 16.29 -40.38 15.26
CA SER A 225 16.50 -41.79 15.61
C SER A 225 18.00 -42.08 15.57
N SER A 226 18.73 -41.51 16.51
CA SER A 226 20.14 -41.83 16.73
C SER A 226 20.43 -41.93 18.22
N LYS A 227 19.77 -42.87 18.88
CA LYS A 227 20.24 -43.48 20.13
C LYS A 227 20.21 -44.99 19.99
N GLU A 228 21.28 -45.53 19.43
CA GLU A 228 21.85 -46.82 19.81
C GLU A 228 23.35 -46.63 20.08
#